data_AF-A0A1N6N0Y5-F1
#
_entry.id   AF-A0A1N6N0Y5-F1
#
_cell.length_a   1.000
_cell.length_b   1.000
_cell.length_c   1.000
_cell.angle_alpha   90.00
_cell.angle_beta   90.00
_cell.angle_gamma   90.00
#
_symmetry.space_group_name_H-M   'P 1'
#
loop_
_entity.id
_entity.type
_entity.pdbx_description
1 polymer ?
#
loop_
_entity_poly.entity_id
_entity_poly.type
_entity_poly.pdbx_seq_one_letter_code
_entity_poly.pdbx_strand_id
1 'polypeptide(L)' 'MQYEFEKIKVNGVNPEDMAYAVPVLFSLLAKMITEDDPEKLVRLYGLLDKAIEFNENASCRDQIALVGQITKFSLSEK' A
#
# COMPACT_ATOMS: atom_id res chain seq x y z
N MET A 1 -7.13 -0.52 -26.78
CA MET A 1 -7.73 -0.07 -25.49
C MET A 1 -6.74 0.93 -24.92
N GLN A 2 -7.19 2.13 -24.53
CA GLN A 2 -6.31 3.14 -23.91
C GLN A 2 -6.77 3.29 -22.45
N TYR A 3 -5.87 3.13 -21.51
CA TYR A 3 -6.15 3.27 -20.08
C TYR A 3 -6.11 4.74 -19.66
N GLU A 4 -6.91 5.15 -18.67
CA GLU A 4 -7.00 6.56 -18.26
C GLU A 4 -5.66 7.14 -17.80
N PHE A 5 -4.82 6.34 -17.14
CA PHE A 5 -3.49 6.81 -16.72
C PHE A 5 -2.58 7.21 -17.89
N GLU A 6 -2.80 6.65 -19.08
CA GLU A 6 -2.03 6.95 -20.30
C GLU A 6 -2.38 8.33 -20.88
N LYS A 7 -3.50 8.93 -20.45
CA LYS A 7 -3.93 10.27 -20.86
C LYS A 7 -3.35 11.38 -19.99
N ILE A 8 -2.78 11.03 -18.84
CA ILE A 8 -2.23 11.99 -17.88
C ILE A 8 -0.83 12.41 -18.33
N LYS A 9 -0.64 13.71 -18.58
CA LYS A 9 0.69 14.29 -18.83
C LYS A 9 1.36 14.64 -17.52
N VAL A 10 2.51 14.02 -17.25
CA VAL A 10 3.33 14.30 -16.07
C VAL A 10 4.39 15.35 -16.42
N ASN A 11 4.26 16.55 -15.86
CA ASN A 11 5.15 17.69 -16.15
C ASN A 11 6.29 17.83 -15.13
N GLY A 12 6.46 16.85 -14.24
CA GLY A 12 7.46 16.84 -13.17
C GLY A 12 7.07 15.86 -12.06
N VAL A 13 8.03 15.51 -11.21
CA VAL A 13 7.79 14.63 -10.05
C VAL A 13 7.76 15.50 -8.80
N ASN A 14 6.64 15.47 -8.07
CA ASN A 14 6.56 15.98 -6.71
C ASN A 14 6.81 14.81 -5.73
N PRO A 15 7.91 14.82 -4.95
CA PRO A 15 8.22 13.73 -4.02
C PRO A 15 7.14 13.52 -2.95
N GLU A 16 6.46 14.58 -2.52
CA GLU A 16 5.40 14.50 -1.51
C GLU A 16 4.17 13.78 -2.08
N ASP A 17 3.72 14.16 -3.28
CA ASP A 17 2.60 13.48 -3.96
C ASP A 17 2.92 12.01 -4.24
N MET A 18 4.17 11.71 -4.59
CA MET A 18 4.62 10.32 -4.76
C MET A 18 4.54 9.53 -3.46
N ALA A 19 4.90 10.12 -2.32
CA ALA A 19 4.79 9.47 -1.02
C ALA A 19 3.33 9.17 -0.67
N TYR A 20 2.40 10.11 -0.94
CA TYR A 20 0.96 9.88 -0.74
C TYR A 20 0.36 8.85 -1.71
N ALA A 21 0.94 8.66 -2.89
CA ALA A 21 0.50 7.63 -3.83
C ALA A 21 0.87 6.20 -3.39
N VAL A 22 1.92 6.03 -2.58
CA VAL A 22 2.43 4.70 -2.17
C VAL A 22 1.36 3.85 -1.47
N PRO A 23 0.63 4.32 -0.44
CA PRO A 23 -0.41 3.51 0.20
C PRO A 23 -1.49 3.04 -0.76
N VAL A 24 -1.90 3.88 -1.72
CA VAL A 24 -2.92 3.56 -2.72
C VAL A 24 -2.42 2.46 -3.65
N LEU A 25 -1.23 2.65 -4.24
CA LEU A 25 -0.64 1.69 -5.16
C LEU A 25 -0.33 0.36 -4.48
N PHE A 26 0.17 0.38 -3.25
CA PHE A 26 0.41 -0.83 -2.48
C PHE A 26 -0.90 -1.59 -2.23
N SER A 27 -1.99 -0.89 -1.90
CA SER A 27 -3.29 -1.52 -1.67
C SER A 27 -3.86 -2.20 -2.91
N LEU A 28 -3.65 -1.61 -4.11
CA LEU A 28 -4.01 -2.24 -5.39
C LEU A 28 -3.21 -3.53 -5.62
N LEU A 29 -1.90 -3.50 -5.40
CA LEU A 29 -1.05 -4.69 -5.53
C LEU A 29 -1.41 -5.76 -4.51
N ALA A 30 -1.66 -5.36 -3.26
CA ALA A 30 -2.11 -6.25 -2.20
C ALA A 30 -3.40 -6.96 -2.62
N LYS A 31 -4.39 -6.22 -3.14
CA LYS A 31 -5.66 -6.80 -3.63
C LYS A 31 -5.45 -7.83 -4.72
N MET A 32 -4.55 -7.56 -5.69
CA MET A 32 -4.23 -8.50 -6.75
C MET A 32 -3.59 -9.80 -6.23
N ILE A 33 -2.78 -9.71 -5.18
CA ILE A 33 -2.09 -10.88 -4.61
C ILE A 33 -3.02 -11.68 -3.70
N THR A 34 -3.81 -10.99 -2.89
CA THR A 34 -4.70 -11.63 -1.92
C THR A 34 -5.95 -12.17 -2.57
N GLU A 35 -6.47 -11.58 -3.65
CA GLU A 35 -7.70 -12.03 -4.33
C GLU A 35 -8.87 -12.22 -3.34
N ASP A 36 -8.93 -11.36 -2.31
CA ASP A 36 -9.85 -11.44 -1.18
C ASP A 36 -9.83 -12.78 -0.40
N ASP A 37 -8.79 -13.60 -0.58
CA ASP A 37 -8.55 -14.84 0.16
C ASP A 37 -8.18 -14.56 1.63
N PRO A 38 -8.94 -15.10 2.61
CA PRO A 38 -8.71 -14.83 4.02
C PRO A 38 -7.32 -15.24 4.53
N GLU A 39 -6.77 -16.35 4.07
CA GLU A 39 -5.45 -16.82 4.52
C GLU A 39 -4.33 -15.92 3.99
N LYS A 40 -4.43 -15.50 2.73
CA LYS A 40 -3.50 -14.54 2.13
C LYS A 40 -3.58 -13.17 2.81
N LEU A 41 -4.77 -12.71 3.18
CA LEU A 41 -4.97 -11.46 3.94
C LEU A 41 -4.30 -11.53 5.32
N VAL A 42 -4.53 -12.61 6.07
CA VAL A 42 -3.89 -12.82 7.38
C VAL A 42 -2.37 -12.83 7.23
N ARG A 43 -1.84 -13.53 6.21
CA ARG A 43 -0.40 -13.56 5.93
C ARG A 43 0.16 -12.18 5.59
N LEU A 44 -0.54 -11.39 4.77
CA LEU A 44 -0.14 -10.02 4.43
C LEU A 44 -0.06 -9.16 5.70
N TYR A 45 -1.07 -9.19 6.55
CA TYR A 45 -1.08 -8.41 7.79
C TYR A 45 0.04 -8.83 8.73
N GLY A 46 0.30 -10.12 8.89
CA GLY A 46 1.43 -10.60 9.70
C GLY A 46 2.80 -10.20 9.14
N LEU A 47 2.94 -10.02 7.82
CA LEU A 47 4.17 -9.49 7.23
C LEU A 47 4.35 -7.99 7.48
N LEU A 48 3.26 -7.22 7.51
CA LEU A 48 3.29 -5.80 7.88
C LEU A 48 3.67 -5.62 9.35
N ASP A 49 3.11 -6.44 10.25
CA ASP A 49 3.49 -6.42 11.67
C ASP A 49 4.98 -6.74 11.86
N LYS A 50 5.50 -7.77 11.19
CA LYS A 50 6.94 -8.08 11.19
C LYS A 50 7.80 -6.94 10.64
N ALA A 51 7.33 -6.25 9.60
CA ALA A 51 8.04 -5.09 9.07
C ALA A 51 8.10 -3.95 10.09
N ILE A 52 7.03 -3.72 10.86
CA ILE A 52 7.02 -2.74 11.95
C ILE A 52 8.01 -3.15 13.04
N GLU A 53 8.02 -4.42 13.45
CA GLU A 53 8.95 -4.96 14.45
C GLU A 53 10.41 -4.79 14.01
N PHE A 54 10.74 -5.14 12.76
CA PHE A 54 12.10 -4.99 12.23
C PHE A 54 12.56 -3.54 12.13
N ASN A 55 11.63 -2.59 12.19
CA ASN A 55 11.89 -1.16 12.07
C ASN A 55 11.54 -0.40 13.36
N GLU A 56 11.51 -1.07 14.53
CA GLU A 56 11.08 -0.47 15.80
C GLU A 56 11.75 0.89 16.11
N ASN A 57 13.03 1.02 15.78
CA ASN A 57 13.84 2.22 16.03
C ASN A 57 14.10 3.07 14.77
N ALA A 58 13.46 2.75 13.64
CA ALA A 58 13.65 3.46 12.38
C ALA A 58 12.58 4.55 12.18
N SER A 59 12.96 5.66 11.56
CA SER A 59 12.03 6.77 11.25
C SER A 59 10.91 6.40 10.28
N CYS A 60 11.03 5.28 9.56
CA CYS A 60 10.02 4.79 8.61
C CYS A 60 8.92 3.94 9.27
N ARG A 61 9.04 3.57 10.54
CA ARG A 61 8.09 2.69 11.25
C ARG A 61 6.65 3.16 11.14
N ASP A 62 6.42 4.44 11.42
CA ASP A 62 5.08 5.02 11.42
C ASP A 62 4.49 5.03 10.00
N GLN A 63 5.34 5.17 8.98
CA GLN A 63 4.92 5.12 7.58
C GLN A 63 4.56 3.69 7.14
N ILE A 64 5.27 2.68 7.61
CA ILE A 64 4.91 1.27 7.40
C ILE A 64 3.56 0.98 8.04
N ALA A 65 3.35 1.44 9.28
CA ALA A 65 2.08 1.31 9.98
C ALA A 65 0.93 1.99 9.22
N LEU A 66 1.14 3.22 8.74
CA LEU A 66 0.15 3.96 7.96
C LEU A 66 -0.23 3.24 6.66
N VAL A 67 0.76 2.74 5.91
CA VAL A 67 0.51 1.93 4.70
C VAL A 67 -0.32 0.70 5.05
N GLY A 68 0.05 -0.03 6.10
CA GLY A 68 -0.69 -1.21 6.54
C GLY A 68 -2.13 -0.93 6.95
N GLN A 69 -2.38 0.19 7.65
CA GLN A 69 -3.72 0.63 8.03
C GLN A 69 -4.59 0.96 6.81
N ILE A 70 -4.07 1.75 5.86
CA ILE A 70 -4.77 2.12 4.63
C ILE A 70 -5.07 0.86 3.80
N THR A 71 -4.09 -0.04 3.65
CA THR A 71 -4.30 -1.30 2.92
C THR A 71 -5.36 -2.17 3.56
N LYS A 72 -5.33 -2.35 4.87
CA LYS A 72 -6.37 -3.13 5.57
C LYS A 72 -7.74 -2.51 5.36
N PHE A 73 -7.85 -1.19 5.44
CA PHE A 73 -9.10 -0.47 5.18
C PHE A 73 -9.59 -0.73 3.74
N SER A 74 -8.75 -0.50 2.73
CA SER A 74 -9.09 -0.70 1.32
C SER A 74 -9.45 -2.14 0.94
N LEU A 75 -8.93 -3.14 1.67
CA LEU A 75 -9.26 -4.56 1.46
C LEU A 75 -10.47 -5.02 2.27
N SER A 76 -10.88 -4.26 3.28
CA SER A 76 -12.05 -4.59 4.12
C SER A 76 -13.35 -3.96 3.59
N GLU A 77 -13.27 -2.84 2.87
CA GLU A 77 -14.44 -2.26 2.20
C GLU A 77 -14.79 -3.08 0.94
N LYS A 78 -16.02 -3.59 0.91
CA LYS A 78 -16.62 -4.29 -0.23
C LYS A 78 -17.35 -3.31 -1.13
#